data_AF-A0A522BR00-F1
#
_entry.id   AF-A0A522BR00-F1
#
_cell.length_a   1.000
_cell.length_b   1.000
_cell.length_c   1.000
_cell.angle_alpha   90.00
_cell.angle_beta   90.00
_cell.angle_gamma   90.00
#
_symmetry.space_group_name_H-M   'P 1'
#
loop_
_entity.id
_entity.type
_entity.pdbx_description
1 polymer ?
#
loop_
_entity_poly.entity_id
_entity_poly.type
_entity_poly.pdbx_seq_one_letter_code
_entity_poly.pdbx_strand_id
1 'polypeptide(L)'
;MKLTPTLLVASFGILFLPAVAAAETVTLNSSADTYISNNYPTNSYGGIDTAFVQYQSGPSFSRTLLKFDLSSIPVGSTVQAAELALTFQSVSTSTTVTLQLYRAGESWSETSATWNSAPTLSDLIVSQLTSKNAAQKWTVTDAVKNWVAGTWSNNGLILKSTEGSGNQFTFGYWTREAALTDSRPKLTVTYTPPAAPPPAPPALPGVAISGASVATSAQAVTVSFTTNPSATGTIEYGVTSSYGSTKTEIDPAWTLHAITLTSLTPSTTYHYRIRASASGYSEGVTADQTFTTKAAWSTPVPPGTLVKTADAPAVYYVAEDGKRHAFPNEKIYKSWYADFSSVQTITASSLASMALGKNVVYRPGVKMVKFQTLAKVYTVGPKGELRWITNETLAAALYGADWNQKIDDLSDAFFTDYHYGTDITATSDFSPTSVTAAATTIDGNL
;
A
#
# COMPACT_ATOMS: atom_id res chain seq x y z
N MET A 1 22.92 -27.73 -15.86
CA MET A 1 21.88 -27.18 -16.76
C MET A 1 20.55 -27.31 -16.03
N LYS A 2 20.18 -26.31 -15.22
CA LYS A 2 18.94 -26.32 -14.41
C LYS A 2 17.84 -25.65 -15.23
N LEU A 3 16.79 -26.39 -15.56
CA LEU A 3 15.60 -25.89 -16.23
C LEU A 3 14.75 -25.09 -15.23
N THR A 4 14.64 -23.79 -15.45
CA THR A 4 13.64 -22.92 -14.79
C THR A 4 12.27 -23.15 -15.44
N PRO A 5 11.21 -23.50 -14.69
CA PRO A 5 9.86 -23.56 -15.24
C PRO A 5 9.29 -22.15 -15.32
N THR A 6 9.10 -21.65 -16.54
CA THR A 6 8.36 -20.42 -16.81
C THR A 6 6.88 -20.70 -16.59
N LEU A 7 6.32 -20.18 -15.49
CA LEU A 7 4.91 -20.26 -15.19
C LEU A 7 4.16 -19.29 -16.11
N LEU A 8 3.52 -19.82 -17.15
CA LEU A 8 2.61 -19.06 -18.01
C LEU A 8 1.33 -18.78 -17.22
N VAL A 9 1.20 -17.58 -16.66
CA VAL A 9 -0.06 -17.14 -16.04
C VAL A 9 -1.05 -16.90 -17.16
N ALA A 10 -1.95 -17.87 -17.37
CA ALA A 10 -3.11 -17.70 -18.25
C ALA A 10 -4.06 -16.70 -17.61
N SER A 11 -4.00 -15.43 -18.05
CA SER A 11 -5.02 -14.45 -17.74
C SER A 11 -6.33 -14.85 -18.42
N PHE A 12 -7.18 -15.58 -17.70
CA PHE A 12 -8.60 -15.71 -18.06
C PHE A 12 -9.23 -14.32 -17.95
N GLY A 13 -9.29 -13.59 -19.06
CA GLY A 13 -10.13 -12.42 -19.18
C GLY A 13 -11.58 -12.89 -19.07
N ILE A 14 -12.17 -12.81 -17.88
CA ILE A 14 -13.61 -12.93 -17.72
C ILE A 14 -14.21 -11.75 -18.47
N LEU A 15 -14.78 -12.04 -19.64
CA LEU A 15 -15.54 -11.08 -20.43
C LEU A 15 -16.80 -10.71 -19.62
N PHE A 16 -16.71 -9.67 -18.79
CA PHE A 16 -17.88 -9.06 -18.18
C PHE A 16 -18.67 -8.38 -19.30
N LEU A 17 -19.64 -9.09 -19.85
CA LEU A 17 -20.69 -8.45 -20.64
C LEU A 17 -21.41 -7.47 -19.70
N PRO A 18 -21.45 -6.16 -20.01
CA PRO A 18 -22.17 -5.21 -19.17
C PRO A 18 -23.64 -5.64 -19.11
N ALA A 19 -24.15 -5.86 -17.92
CA ALA A 19 -25.57 -6.12 -17.71
C ALA A 19 -26.36 -4.91 -18.23
N VAL A 20 -27.17 -5.12 -19.27
CA VAL A 20 -28.07 -4.08 -19.78
C VAL A 20 -29.12 -3.82 -18.71
N ALA A 21 -29.19 -2.59 -18.20
CA ALA A 21 -30.21 -2.19 -17.23
C ALA A 21 -31.61 -2.32 -17.85
N ALA A 22 -32.53 -2.97 -17.14
CA ALA A 22 -33.90 -3.16 -17.57
C ALA A 22 -34.72 -1.86 -17.47
N ALA A 23 -35.80 -1.78 -18.24
CA ALA A 23 -36.76 -0.68 -18.12
C ALA A 23 -37.58 -0.82 -16.83
N GLU A 24 -37.75 0.27 -16.09
CA GLU A 24 -38.55 0.39 -14.88
C GLU A 24 -39.69 1.40 -15.10
N THR A 25 -40.78 1.27 -14.33
CA THR A 25 -41.91 2.21 -14.36
C THR A 25 -42.24 2.71 -12.96
N VAL A 26 -42.41 4.03 -12.82
CA VAL A 26 -42.86 4.68 -11.58
C VAL A 26 -44.12 5.50 -11.84
N THR A 27 -45.06 5.50 -10.89
CA THR A 27 -46.25 6.36 -10.92
C THR A 27 -46.15 7.37 -9.79
N LEU A 28 -46.17 8.64 -10.15
CA LEU A 28 -45.98 9.77 -9.24
C LEU A 28 -47.31 10.49 -9.04
N ASN A 29 -47.66 10.79 -7.78
CA ASN A 29 -48.78 11.67 -7.49
C ASN A 29 -48.33 13.13 -7.64
N SER A 30 -49.28 14.04 -7.89
CA SER A 30 -48.98 15.47 -7.84
C SER A 30 -48.44 15.87 -6.46
N SER A 31 -47.33 16.61 -6.48
CA SER A 31 -46.68 17.21 -5.33
C SER A 31 -47.30 18.56 -4.93
N ALA A 32 -47.98 19.20 -5.88
CA ALA A 32 -48.80 20.39 -5.72
C ALA A 32 -49.75 20.48 -6.93
N ASP A 33 -50.97 20.93 -6.72
CA ASP A 33 -51.91 21.29 -7.77
C ASP A 33 -52.98 22.27 -7.30
N THR A 34 -53.46 23.10 -8.21
CA THR A 34 -54.48 24.11 -7.91
C THR A 34 -55.10 24.60 -9.21
N TYR A 35 -56.03 25.54 -9.15
CA TYR A 35 -56.43 26.30 -10.32
C TYR A 35 -56.37 27.80 -10.04
N ILE A 36 -56.27 28.56 -11.12
CA ILE A 36 -56.32 30.02 -11.10
C ILE A 36 -57.49 30.47 -11.97
N SER A 37 -58.15 31.55 -11.58
CA SER A 37 -59.29 32.10 -12.30
C SER A 37 -59.16 33.59 -12.50
N ASN A 38 -59.40 34.07 -13.72
CA ASN A 38 -59.32 35.49 -14.00
C ASN A 38 -60.54 36.29 -13.50
N ASN A 39 -61.65 35.63 -13.17
CA ASN A 39 -62.80 36.25 -12.52
C ASN A 39 -62.49 36.67 -11.08
N TYR A 40 -61.56 35.95 -10.44
CA TYR A 40 -61.14 36.19 -9.07
C TYR A 40 -59.60 36.25 -9.03
N PRO A 41 -59.00 37.30 -9.63
CA PRO A 41 -57.59 37.24 -10.03
C PRO A 41 -56.60 37.23 -8.86
N THR A 42 -57.07 37.56 -7.65
CA THR A 42 -56.31 37.57 -6.40
C THR A 42 -56.59 36.36 -5.50
N ASN A 43 -57.55 35.49 -5.85
CA ASN A 43 -57.87 34.33 -5.04
C ASN A 43 -56.86 33.21 -5.29
N SER A 44 -56.48 32.52 -4.22
CA SER A 44 -55.79 31.24 -4.29
C SER A 44 -56.77 30.12 -3.95
N TYR A 45 -56.62 29.00 -4.65
CA TYR A 45 -57.50 27.85 -4.57
C TYR A 45 -56.72 26.58 -4.18
N GLY A 46 -55.54 26.71 -3.57
CA GLY A 46 -54.82 25.54 -3.04
C GLY A 46 -55.60 24.88 -1.90
N GLY A 47 -55.49 23.56 -1.78
CA GLY A 47 -56.10 22.81 -0.67
C GLY A 47 -57.58 22.45 -0.86
N ILE A 48 -58.14 22.64 -2.05
CA ILE A 48 -59.49 22.16 -2.40
C ILE A 48 -59.39 20.88 -3.23
N ASP A 49 -60.45 20.06 -3.24
CA ASP A 49 -60.44 18.75 -3.92
C ASP A 49 -60.64 18.81 -5.46
N THR A 50 -60.89 19.99 -6.03
CA THR A 50 -61.27 20.16 -7.44
C THR A 50 -60.57 21.36 -8.10
N ALA A 51 -59.86 21.12 -9.20
CA ALA A 51 -59.24 22.14 -10.04
C ALA A 51 -59.94 22.28 -11.40
N PHE A 52 -60.19 23.51 -11.83
CA PHE A 52 -61.01 23.78 -13.02
C PHE A 52 -60.23 24.29 -14.23
N VAL A 53 -60.59 23.75 -15.39
CA VAL A 53 -60.39 24.38 -16.69
C VAL A 53 -61.76 24.77 -17.24
N GLN A 54 -61.97 26.05 -17.56
CA GLN A 54 -63.28 26.52 -18.00
C GLN A 54 -63.23 27.71 -18.97
N TYR A 55 -64.35 27.89 -19.67
CA TYR A 55 -64.71 29.06 -20.48
C TYR A 55 -66.20 29.35 -20.27
N GLN A 56 -66.58 30.56 -19.83
CA GLN A 56 -67.97 30.95 -19.60
C GLN A 56 -68.34 32.24 -20.37
N SER A 57 -69.60 32.72 -20.35
CA SER A 57 -69.96 34.03 -20.97
C SER A 57 -69.39 35.20 -20.18
N GLY A 58 -68.85 36.19 -20.90
CA GLY A 58 -67.87 37.12 -20.34
C GLY A 58 -66.50 36.45 -20.31
N PRO A 59 -65.36 37.15 -20.47
CA PRO A 59 -64.05 36.52 -20.58
C PRO A 59 -63.65 35.85 -19.26
N SER A 60 -64.26 34.71 -18.93
CA SER A 60 -64.17 33.99 -17.66
C SER A 60 -63.50 32.65 -17.91
N PHE A 61 -62.25 32.54 -17.47
CA PHE A 61 -61.40 31.40 -17.71
C PHE A 61 -60.75 30.92 -16.42
N SER A 62 -60.54 29.61 -16.34
CA SER A 62 -59.70 29.00 -15.31
C SER A 62 -58.66 28.10 -15.95
N ARG A 63 -57.50 28.01 -15.31
CA ARG A 63 -56.39 27.14 -15.71
C ARG A 63 -55.96 26.30 -14.52
N THR A 64 -55.72 25.02 -14.75
CA THR A 64 -55.23 24.10 -13.72
C THR A 64 -53.70 24.11 -13.72
N LEU A 65 -53.09 24.22 -12.54
CA LEU A 65 -51.65 24.10 -12.32
C LEU A 65 -51.37 22.74 -11.67
N LEU A 66 -50.33 22.03 -12.14
CA LEU A 66 -49.91 20.72 -11.62
C LEU A 66 -48.39 20.70 -11.46
N LYS A 67 -47.88 20.03 -10.43
CA LYS A 67 -46.43 19.89 -10.20
C LYS A 67 -46.12 18.48 -9.70
N PHE A 68 -45.06 17.87 -10.20
CA PHE A 68 -44.65 16.51 -9.80
C PHE A 68 -43.24 16.48 -9.23
N ASP A 69 -43.02 15.70 -8.18
CA ASP A 69 -41.68 15.40 -7.69
C ASP A 69 -41.11 14.19 -8.44
N LEU A 70 -39.98 14.37 -9.12
CA LEU A 70 -39.32 13.34 -9.92
C LEU A 70 -38.12 12.72 -9.18
N SER A 71 -37.89 13.08 -7.91
CA SER A 71 -36.70 12.69 -7.14
C SER A 71 -36.53 11.17 -6.95
N SER A 72 -37.60 10.39 -7.15
CA SER A 72 -37.56 8.92 -7.15
C SER A 72 -36.97 8.31 -8.42
N ILE A 73 -36.80 9.07 -9.51
CA ILE A 73 -36.12 8.62 -10.73
C ILE A 73 -34.61 8.85 -10.55
N PRO A 74 -33.76 7.80 -10.59
CA PRO A 74 -32.32 7.93 -10.40
C PRO A 74 -31.70 8.92 -11.39
N VAL A 75 -30.78 9.76 -10.91
CA VAL A 75 -30.01 10.69 -11.76
C VAL A 75 -29.25 9.91 -12.83
N GLY A 76 -29.29 10.38 -14.07
CA GLY A 76 -28.67 9.69 -15.22
C GLY A 76 -29.56 8.63 -15.87
N SER A 77 -30.80 8.45 -15.41
CA SER A 77 -31.78 7.58 -16.06
C SER A 77 -32.16 8.10 -17.45
N THR A 78 -32.40 7.18 -18.39
CA THR A 78 -32.93 7.50 -19.71
C THR A 78 -34.44 7.32 -19.71
N VAL A 79 -35.20 8.42 -19.84
CA VAL A 79 -36.67 8.39 -19.90
C VAL A 79 -37.13 7.88 -21.28
N GLN A 80 -37.95 6.83 -21.28
CA GLN A 80 -38.47 6.18 -22.48
C GLN A 80 -39.88 6.69 -22.82
N ALA A 81 -40.75 6.79 -21.81
CA ALA A 81 -42.13 7.25 -21.97
C ALA A 81 -42.62 7.96 -20.71
N ALA A 82 -43.49 8.94 -20.85
CA ALA A 82 -44.24 9.50 -19.72
C ALA A 82 -45.68 9.89 -20.12
N GLU A 83 -46.63 9.59 -19.24
CA GLU A 83 -48.06 9.88 -19.42
C GLU A 83 -48.60 10.59 -18.17
N LEU A 84 -49.16 11.79 -18.37
CA LEU A 84 -49.98 12.47 -17.38
C LEU A 84 -51.41 11.97 -17.50
N ALA A 85 -52.00 11.54 -16.39
CA ALA A 85 -53.40 11.16 -16.28
C ALA A 85 -54.10 12.02 -15.22
N LEU A 86 -55.23 12.61 -15.61
CA LEU A 86 -56.16 13.30 -14.70
C LEU A 86 -57.48 12.54 -14.66
N THR A 87 -58.34 12.82 -13.67
CA THR A 87 -59.67 12.23 -13.59
C THR A 87 -60.70 13.34 -13.44
N PHE A 88 -61.78 13.29 -14.23
CA PHE A 88 -62.88 14.22 -14.07
C PHE A 88 -63.55 14.04 -12.71
N GLN A 89 -63.75 15.15 -12.01
CA GLN A 89 -64.61 15.26 -10.84
C GLN A 89 -66.00 15.77 -11.26
N SER A 90 -66.05 16.74 -12.16
CA SER A 90 -67.28 17.32 -12.70
C SER A 90 -67.11 17.77 -14.14
N VAL A 91 -68.18 17.63 -14.93
CA VAL A 91 -68.22 18.08 -16.32
C VAL A 91 -69.60 18.69 -16.59
N SER A 92 -69.64 19.94 -17.06
CA SER A 92 -70.91 20.68 -17.24
C SER A 92 -71.49 20.61 -18.66
N THR A 93 -70.80 19.97 -19.62
CA THR A 93 -71.19 19.98 -21.04
C THR A 93 -70.76 18.72 -21.79
N SER A 94 -71.41 18.42 -22.92
CA SER A 94 -70.99 17.38 -23.87
C SER A 94 -70.18 17.91 -25.04
N THR A 95 -69.83 19.20 -25.03
CA THR A 95 -68.98 19.81 -26.06
C THR A 95 -67.57 19.20 -26.04
N THR A 96 -66.93 19.27 -27.20
CA THR A 96 -65.54 18.86 -27.35
C THR A 96 -64.65 20.10 -27.36
N VAL A 97 -63.60 20.09 -26.55
CA VAL A 97 -62.75 21.25 -26.27
C VAL A 97 -61.30 20.87 -26.50
N THR A 98 -60.52 21.74 -27.15
CA THR A 98 -59.07 21.57 -27.24
C THR A 98 -58.42 22.03 -25.94
N LEU A 99 -57.78 21.09 -25.24
CA LEU A 99 -56.95 21.35 -24.08
C LEU A 99 -55.48 21.39 -24.48
N GLN A 100 -54.77 22.34 -23.88
CA GLN A 100 -53.36 22.58 -24.10
C GLN A 100 -52.64 22.48 -22.76
N LEU A 101 -51.58 21.68 -22.73
CA LEU A 101 -50.70 21.56 -21.58
C LEU A 101 -49.41 22.33 -21.88
N TYR A 102 -49.11 23.32 -21.05
CA TYR A 102 -47.87 24.08 -21.12
C TYR A 102 -46.97 23.74 -19.95
N ARG A 103 -45.66 23.91 -20.13
CA ARG A 103 -44.73 24.04 -19.01
C ARG A 103 -44.95 25.36 -18.28
N ALA A 104 -44.93 25.31 -16.95
CA ALA A 104 -44.87 26.51 -16.11
C ALA A 104 -43.45 27.11 -16.12
N GLY A 105 -43.30 28.34 -16.61
CA GLY A 105 -41.99 29.01 -16.74
C GLY A 105 -41.29 29.25 -15.40
N GLU A 106 -42.05 29.62 -14.38
CA GLU A 106 -41.55 29.87 -13.02
C GLU A 106 -42.12 28.86 -12.02
N SER A 107 -41.42 28.69 -10.89
CA SER A 107 -41.97 27.92 -9.78
C SER A 107 -43.11 28.67 -9.10
N TRP A 108 -44.06 27.90 -8.59
CA TRP A 108 -45.25 28.39 -7.91
C TRP A 108 -45.53 27.53 -6.67
N SER A 109 -46.32 28.08 -5.76
CA SER A 109 -46.78 27.41 -4.54
C SER A 109 -48.29 27.20 -4.61
N GLU A 110 -48.73 26.02 -4.21
CA GLU A 110 -50.13 25.58 -4.20
C GLU A 110 -51.06 26.55 -3.46
N THR A 111 -50.64 27.01 -2.29
CA THR A 111 -51.48 27.82 -1.38
C THR A 111 -51.43 29.32 -1.66
N SER A 112 -50.63 29.77 -2.63
CA SER A 112 -50.48 31.20 -2.94
C SER A 112 -50.54 31.53 -4.43
N ALA A 113 -50.68 30.54 -5.31
CA ALA A 113 -50.88 30.80 -6.73
C ALA A 113 -52.23 31.49 -6.95
N THR A 114 -52.19 32.60 -7.70
CA THR A 114 -53.35 33.40 -8.11
C THR A 114 -53.25 33.67 -9.62
N TRP A 115 -54.28 34.22 -10.24
CA TRP A 115 -54.19 34.62 -11.65
C TRP A 115 -53.11 35.69 -11.87
N ASN A 116 -53.02 36.68 -10.97
CA ASN A 116 -52.05 37.77 -11.08
C ASN A 116 -50.61 37.32 -10.86
N SER A 117 -50.41 36.18 -10.17
CA SER A 117 -49.10 35.61 -9.87
C SER A 117 -48.88 34.28 -10.61
N ALA A 118 -49.63 34.03 -11.68
CA ALA A 118 -49.57 32.78 -12.42
C ALA A 118 -48.21 32.62 -13.11
N PRO A 119 -47.64 31.40 -13.12
CA PRO A 119 -46.46 31.13 -13.93
C PRO A 119 -46.76 31.39 -15.41
N THR A 120 -45.75 31.84 -16.14
CA THR A 120 -45.80 32.07 -17.58
C THR A 120 -46.00 30.76 -18.32
N LEU A 121 -46.71 30.83 -19.47
CA LEU A 121 -46.84 29.72 -20.39
C LEU A 121 -45.55 29.63 -21.21
N SER A 122 -44.62 28.75 -20.82
CA SER A 122 -43.30 28.64 -21.46
C SER A 122 -43.39 27.83 -22.76
N ASP A 123 -43.45 26.51 -22.63
CA ASP A 123 -43.38 25.57 -23.75
C ASP A 123 -44.72 24.85 -23.89
N LEU A 124 -45.32 24.83 -25.09
CA LEU A 124 -46.48 23.99 -25.39
C LEU A 124 -46.01 22.52 -25.46
N ILE A 125 -46.46 21.70 -24.52
CA ILE A 125 -46.09 20.28 -24.44
C ILE A 125 -47.01 19.45 -25.31
N VAL A 126 -48.32 19.67 -25.21
CA VAL A 126 -49.32 18.94 -25.98
C VAL A 126 -50.59 19.76 -26.16
N SER A 127 -51.23 19.60 -27.31
CA SER A 127 -52.55 20.17 -27.64
C SER A 127 -53.45 19.04 -28.12
N GLN A 128 -54.52 18.76 -27.39
CA GLN A 128 -55.36 17.57 -27.58
C GLN A 128 -56.85 17.94 -27.54
N LEU A 129 -57.63 17.26 -28.38
CA LEU A 129 -59.08 17.38 -28.38
C LEU A 129 -59.68 16.50 -27.28
N THR A 130 -60.55 17.06 -26.43
CA THR A 130 -61.06 16.43 -25.21
C THR A 130 -62.57 16.55 -25.12
N SER A 131 -63.25 15.45 -24.78
CA SER A 131 -64.69 15.42 -24.53
C SER A 131 -64.98 14.75 -23.18
N LYS A 132 -66.24 14.83 -22.72
CA LYS A 132 -66.66 14.22 -21.43
C LYS A 132 -66.39 12.71 -21.32
N ASN A 133 -66.33 12.00 -22.45
CA ASN A 133 -66.12 10.55 -22.50
C ASN A 133 -64.67 10.18 -22.85
N ALA A 134 -63.81 11.16 -23.11
CA ALA A 134 -62.42 10.90 -23.49
C ALA A 134 -61.58 10.54 -22.26
N ALA A 135 -60.61 9.64 -22.44
CA ALA A 135 -59.56 9.45 -21.45
C ALA A 135 -58.76 10.73 -21.27
N GLN A 136 -58.56 11.17 -20.03
CA GLN A 136 -57.85 12.40 -19.70
C GLN A 136 -56.36 12.09 -19.52
N LYS A 137 -55.74 11.69 -20.63
CA LYS A 137 -54.35 11.25 -20.71
C LYS A 137 -53.58 12.05 -21.74
N TRP A 138 -52.36 12.43 -21.39
CA TRP A 138 -51.46 13.23 -22.22
C TRP A 138 -50.05 12.65 -22.21
N THR A 139 -49.47 12.44 -23.37
CA THR A 139 -48.05 12.07 -23.49
C THR A 139 -47.18 13.29 -23.19
N VAL A 140 -46.35 13.19 -22.16
CA VAL A 140 -45.46 14.26 -21.68
C VAL A 140 -43.99 13.82 -21.64
N THR A 141 -43.65 12.78 -22.41
CA THR A 141 -42.32 12.15 -22.45
C THR A 141 -41.19 13.16 -22.59
N ASP A 142 -41.30 14.11 -23.53
CA ASP A 142 -40.23 15.07 -23.78
C ASP A 142 -40.09 16.09 -22.64
N ALA A 143 -41.19 16.47 -21.99
CA ALA A 143 -41.12 17.32 -20.80
C ALA A 143 -40.36 16.62 -19.66
N VAL A 144 -40.69 15.35 -19.40
CA VAL A 144 -40.02 14.55 -18.36
C VAL A 144 -38.56 14.28 -18.70
N LYS A 145 -38.21 14.04 -19.97
CA LYS A 145 -36.80 13.96 -20.41
C LYS A 145 -36.04 15.23 -20.05
N ASN A 146 -36.60 16.39 -20.37
CA ASN A 146 -35.92 17.66 -20.10
C ASN A 146 -35.77 17.93 -18.58
N TRP A 147 -36.76 17.56 -17.76
CA TRP A 147 -36.67 17.67 -16.30
C TRP A 147 -35.64 16.69 -15.70
N VAL A 148 -35.65 15.42 -16.10
CA VAL A 148 -34.68 14.42 -15.61
C VAL A 148 -33.25 14.75 -16.06
N ALA A 149 -33.08 15.32 -17.25
CA ALA A 149 -31.79 15.83 -17.72
C ALA A 149 -31.36 17.14 -17.05
N GLY A 150 -32.20 17.76 -16.22
CA GLY A 150 -31.92 19.05 -15.57
C GLY A 150 -31.92 20.27 -16.50
N THR A 151 -32.31 20.10 -17.77
CA THR A 151 -32.39 21.18 -18.76
C THR A 151 -33.58 22.10 -18.51
N TRP A 152 -34.65 21.58 -17.93
CA TRP A 152 -35.80 22.35 -17.47
C TRP A 152 -35.81 22.40 -15.95
N SER A 153 -35.84 23.61 -15.39
CA SER A 153 -36.21 23.84 -14.00
C SER A 153 -37.73 23.77 -13.84
N ASN A 154 -38.19 23.50 -12.61
CA ASN A 154 -39.60 23.46 -12.22
C ASN A 154 -40.45 22.42 -12.98
N ASN A 155 -40.80 21.34 -12.29
CA ASN A 155 -41.62 20.24 -12.81
C ASN A 155 -43.12 20.61 -12.86
N GLY A 156 -43.41 21.84 -13.26
CA GLY A 156 -44.74 22.45 -13.24
C GLY A 156 -45.39 22.47 -14.62
N LEU A 157 -46.71 22.29 -14.64
CA LEU A 157 -47.56 22.21 -15.81
C LEU A 157 -48.77 23.14 -15.65
N ILE A 158 -49.26 23.66 -16.77
CA ILE A 158 -50.43 24.53 -16.86
C ILE A 158 -51.38 23.94 -17.90
N LEU A 159 -52.52 23.43 -17.46
CA LEU A 159 -53.58 22.94 -18.32
C LEU A 159 -54.60 24.06 -18.55
N LYS A 160 -54.80 24.42 -19.82
CA LYS A 160 -55.80 25.42 -20.25
C LYS A 160 -56.55 24.92 -21.47
N SER A 161 -57.68 25.55 -21.79
CA SER A 161 -58.30 25.41 -23.11
C SER A 161 -57.75 26.43 -24.09
N THR A 162 -58.00 26.21 -25.38
CA THR A 162 -57.90 27.28 -26.37
C THR A 162 -58.91 28.38 -26.04
N GLU A 163 -58.42 29.56 -25.70
CA GLU A 163 -59.24 30.71 -25.31
C GLU A 163 -59.88 31.34 -26.56
N GLY A 164 -61.17 31.72 -26.48
CA GLY A 164 -61.90 32.32 -27.62
C GLY A 164 -62.62 31.33 -28.53
N SER A 165 -62.75 30.05 -28.13
CA SER A 165 -63.44 28.99 -28.90
C SER A 165 -64.97 29.14 -29.00
N GLY A 166 -65.56 30.13 -28.32
CA GLY A 166 -66.99 30.44 -28.35
C GLY A 166 -67.90 29.48 -27.55
N ASN A 167 -67.46 28.24 -27.31
CA ASN A 167 -68.23 27.23 -26.58
C ASN A 167 -67.97 27.30 -25.07
N GLN A 168 -69.03 27.51 -24.30
CA GLN A 168 -68.96 27.45 -22.84
C GLN A 168 -68.74 26.01 -22.35
N PHE A 169 -67.84 25.84 -21.39
CA PHE A 169 -67.57 24.56 -20.76
C PHE A 169 -66.94 24.75 -19.38
N THR A 170 -67.13 23.76 -18.50
CA THR A 170 -66.36 23.59 -17.27
C THR A 170 -65.97 22.13 -17.14
N PHE A 171 -64.67 21.89 -17.02
CA PHE A 171 -64.06 20.62 -16.68
C PHE A 171 -63.39 20.76 -15.31
N GLY A 172 -63.92 20.05 -14.32
CA GLY A 172 -63.32 19.91 -12.99
C GLY A 172 -62.54 18.61 -12.91
N TYR A 173 -61.29 18.69 -12.47
CA TYR A 173 -60.40 17.55 -12.24
C TYR A 173 -60.15 17.38 -10.75
N TRP A 174 -60.08 16.14 -10.29
CA TRP A 174 -59.65 15.84 -8.93
C TRP A 174 -58.22 16.36 -8.70
N THR A 175 -58.00 16.97 -7.54
CA THR A 175 -56.70 17.47 -7.05
C THR A 175 -56.02 16.44 -6.16
N ARG A 176 -54.83 16.75 -5.65
CA ARG A 176 -54.18 15.94 -4.61
C ARG A 176 -54.98 15.84 -3.31
N GLU A 177 -55.90 16.76 -3.03
CA GLU A 177 -56.77 16.74 -1.85
C GLU A 177 -57.93 15.76 -1.97
N ALA A 178 -58.18 15.21 -3.16
CA ALA A 178 -59.25 14.23 -3.37
C ALA A 178 -59.15 13.07 -2.37
N ALA A 179 -60.27 12.73 -1.73
CA ALA A 179 -60.36 11.58 -0.83
C ALA A 179 -60.10 10.25 -1.55
N LEU A 180 -60.50 10.17 -2.83
CA LEU A 180 -60.23 9.04 -3.71
C LEU A 180 -58.81 9.14 -4.27
N THR A 181 -57.85 8.52 -3.58
CA THR A 181 -56.42 8.56 -3.94
C THR A 181 -56.14 8.09 -5.36
N ASP A 182 -56.95 7.18 -5.90
CA ASP A 182 -56.77 6.68 -7.26
C ASP A 182 -57.18 7.65 -8.36
N SER A 183 -58.01 8.64 -8.03
CA SER A 183 -58.48 9.67 -8.95
C SER A 183 -57.58 10.92 -8.97
N ARG A 184 -56.62 11.01 -8.06
CA ARG A 184 -55.65 12.12 -7.99
C ARG A 184 -54.82 12.21 -9.28
N PRO A 185 -54.25 13.38 -9.61
CA PRO A 185 -53.35 13.53 -10.74
C PRO A 185 -52.16 12.57 -10.63
N LYS A 186 -51.92 11.79 -11.70
CA LYS A 186 -50.86 10.80 -11.77
C LYS A 186 -49.95 11.07 -12.97
N LEU A 187 -48.64 11.00 -12.75
CA LEU A 187 -47.63 11.01 -13.80
C LEU A 187 -46.92 9.65 -13.79
N THR A 188 -47.14 8.85 -14.84
CA THR A 188 -46.48 7.56 -15.01
C THR A 188 -45.27 7.73 -15.91
N VAL A 189 -44.10 7.30 -15.45
CA VAL A 189 -42.82 7.43 -16.16
C VAL A 189 -42.15 6.07 -16.29
N THR A 190 -41.79 5.70 -17.52
CA THR A 190 -40.98 4.52 -17.82
C THR A 190 -39.57 4.97 -18.20
N TYR A 191 -38.55 4.41 -17.56
CA TYR A 191 -37.14 4.80 -17.72
C TYR A 191 -36.19 3.61 -17.59
N THR A 192 -34.98 3.74 -18.13
CA THR A 192 -33.86 2.81 -17.84
C THR A 192 -32.91 3.49 -16.86
N PRO A 193 -32.69 2.94 -15.65
CA PRO A 193 -31.68 3.44 -14.73
C PRO A 193 -30.29 3.45 -15.38
N PRO A 194 -29.37 4.33 -14.94
CA PRO A 194 -27.98 4.26 -15.40
C PRO A 194 -27.41 2.88 -15.08
N ALA A 195 -26.57 2.34 -15.97
CA ALA A 195 -25.89 1.08 -15.73
C ALA A 195 -25.10 1.18 -14.41
N ALA A 196 -25.21 0.16 -13.57
CA ALA A 196 -24.43 0.10 -12.35
C ALA A 196 -22.93 0.19 -12.72
N PRO A 197 -22.14 1.03 -12.01
CA PRO A 197 -20.71 1.06 -12.25
C PRO A 197 -20.14 -0.36 -12.05
N PRO A 198 -19.08 -0.73 -12.81
CA PRO A 198 -18.44 -2.02 -12.63
C PRO A 198 -18.03 -2.21 -11.16
N PRO A 199 -18.18 -3.42 -10.59
CA PRO A 199 -17.67 -3.69 -9.26
C PRO A 199 -16.17 -3.35 -9.25
N ALA A 200 -15.73 -2.65 -8.20
CA ALA A 200 -14.32 -2.34 -8.03
C ALA A 200 -13.50 -3.64 -8.05
N PRO A 201 -12.31 -3.67 -8.67
CA PRO A 201 -11.44 -4.83 -8.61
C PRO A 201 -11.18 -5.25 -7.16
N PRO A 202 -11.06 -6.56 -6.86
CA PRO A 202 -10.67 -7.01 -5.53
C PRO A 202 -9.37 -6.32 -5.10
N ALA A 203 -9.32 -5.84 -3.86
CA ALA A 203 -8.09 -5.28 -3.30
C ALA A 203 -7.00 -6.37 -3.30
N LEU A 204 -5.80 -6.02 -3.78
CA LEU A 204 -4.68 -6.96 -3.77
C LEU A 204 -4.26 -7.23 -2.31
N PRO A 205 -3.98 -8.49 -1.93
CA PRO A 205 -3.38 -8.78 -0.63
C PRO A 205 -2.04 -8.06 -0.48
N GLY A 206 -1.73 -7.60 0.73
CA GLY A 206 -0.44 -6.96 1.03
C GLY A 206 0.70 -7.96 1.18
N VAL A 207 1.92 -7.54 0.85
CA VAL A 207 3.13 -8.31 1.20
C VAL A 207 3.34 -8.24 2.71
N ALA A 208 3.36 -9.38 3.39
CA ALA A 208 3.67 -9.46 4.82
C ALA A 208 5.19 -9.38 5.04
N ILE A 209 5.63 -8.60 6.03
CA ILE A 209 7.03 -8.50 6.49
C ILE A 209 7.07 -8.97 7.95
N SER A 210 8.00 -9.87 8.28
CA SER A 210 8.15 -10.41 9.64
C SER A 210 9.61 -10.70 10.00
N GLY A 211 9.88 -10.97 11.28
CA GLY A 211 11.22 -11.38 11.74
C GLY A 211 12.31 -10.32 11.60
N ALA A 212 11.94 -9.03 11.52
CA ALA A 212 12.89 -7.94 11.36
C ALA A 212 13.87 -7.88 12.55
N SER A 213 15.17 -7.91 12.25
CA SER A 213 16.26 -7.79 13.23
C SER A 213 17.43 -7.00 12.67
N VAL A 214 18.21 -6.35 13.55
CA VAL A 214 19.35 -5.50 13.17
C VAL A 214 20.63 -5.94 13.88
N ALA A 215 21.71 -6.08 13.12
CA ALA A 215 23.05 -6.35 13.64
C ALA A 215 23.96 -5.13 13.39
N THR A 216 24.28 -4.37 14.44
CA THR A 216 25.01 -3.10 14.33
C THR A 216 26.52 -3.26 14.49
N SER A 217 27.26 -2.48 13.69
CA SER A 217 28.69 -2.19 13.83
C SER A 217 28.91 -0.68 13.92
N ALA A 218 30.16 -0.23 13.95
CA ALA A 218 30.46 1.21 14.02
C ALA A 218 30.11 1.96 12.73
N GLN A 219 30.18 1.32 11.56
CA GLN A 219 29.98 1.98 10.26
C GLN A 219 29.07 1.20 9.31
N ALA A 220 28.46 0.12 9.79
CA ALA A 220 27.56 -0.71 9.01
C ALA A 220 26.46 -1.32 9.91
N VAL A 221 25.32 -1.62 9.32
CA VAL A 221 24.27 -2.42 9.95
C VAL A 221 23.75 -3.44 8.94
N THR A 222 23.45 -4.64 9.38
CA THR A 222 22.71 -5.62 8.57
C THR A 222 21.29 -5.72 9.09
N VAL A 223 20.31 -5.48 8.21
CA VAL A 223 18.87 -5.62 8.50
C VAL A 223 18.40 -6.93 7.88
N SER A 224 17.92 -7.85 8.72
CA SER A 224 17.41 -9.15 8.30
C SER A 224 15.92 -9.25 8.53
N PHE A 225 15.17 -9.77 7.56
CA PHE A 225 13.70 -9.91 7.63
C PHE A 225 13.20 -10.97 6.66
N THR A 226 11.95 -11.38 6.81
CA THR A 226 11.27 -12.31 5.91
C THR A 226 10.03 -11.70 5.27
N THR A 227 9.70 -12.12 4.04
CA THR A 227 8.48 -11.69 3.34
C THR A 227 7.58 -12.86 2.96
N ASN A 228 6.28 -12.59 2.88
CA ASN A 228 5.31 -13.51 2.28
C ASN A 228 4.31 -12.73 1.42
N PRO A 229 4.25 -12.93 0.09
CA PRO A 229 5.05 -13.89 -0.71
C PRO A 229 6.52 -13.47 -0.85
N SER A 230 7.29 -14.16 -1.70
CA SER A 230 8.62 -13.71 -2.10
C SER A 230 8.53 -12.31 -2.73
N ALA A 231 9.40 -11.42 -2.30
CA ALA A 231 9.32 -10.01 -2.67
C ALA A 231 10.72 -9.41 -2.82
N THR A 232 10.80 -8.28 -3.51
CA THR A 232 12.00 -7.44 -3.52
C THR A 232 12.01 -6.59 -2.26
N GLY A 233 13.08 -6.68 -1.48
CA GLY A 233 13.28 -5.94 -0.24
C GLY A 233 14.04 -4.63 -0.44
N THR A 234 13.53 -3.54 0.13
CA THR A 234 14.20 -2.23 0.15
C THR A 234 14.24 -1.68 1.57
N ILE A 235 15.39 -1.19 2.00
CA ILE A 235 15.56 -0.42 3.23
C ILE A 235 15.67 1.06 2.88
N GLU A 236 14.78 1.89 3.42
CA GLU A 236 14.95 3.34 3.45
C GLU A 236 15.49 3.73 4.81
N TYR A 237 16.53 4.57 4.87
CA TYR A 237 17.20 4.94 6.12
C TYR A 237 17.74 6.37 6.09
N GLY A 238 17.96 6.96 7.28
CA GLY A 238 18.53 8.29 7.45
C GLY A 238 18.66 8.68 8.92
N VAL A 239 19.29 9.82 9.22
CA VAL A 239 19.41 10.32 10.61
C VAL A 239 18.11 10.95 11.14
N THR A 240 17.08 11.05 10.31
CA THR A 240 15.73 11.48 10.66
C THR A 240 14.69 10.56 10.03
N SER A 241 13.44 10.62 10.48
CA SER A 241 12.31 9.86 9.93
C SER A 241 11.87 10.28 8.53
N SER A 242 12.43 11.35 7.96
CA SER A 242 12.32 11.65 6.52
C SER A 242 13.17 10.69 5.67
N TYR A 243 13.98 9.85 6.32
CA TYR A 243 14.99 9.01 5.69
C TYR A 243 15.86 9.89 4.76
N GLY A 244 16.31 9.37 3.63
CA GLY A 244 17.13 10.14 2.67
C GLY A 244 18.14 9.27 1.92
N SER A 245 18.31 8.03 2.35
CA SER A 245 19.09 7.00 1.68
C SER A 245 18.25 5.74 1.50
N THR A 246 18.52 4.99 0.45
CA THR A 246 17.84 3.71 0.18
C THR A 246 18.84 2.64 -0.22
N LYS A 247 18.51 1.38 0.08
CA LYS A 247 19.25 0.22 -0.40
C LYS A 247 18.27 -0.90 -0.75
N THR A 248 18.31 -1.35 -2.00
CA THR A 248 17.43 -2.40 -2.52
C THR A 248 18.23 -3.67 -2.78
N GLU A 249 17.67 -4.79 -2.37
CA GLU A 249 18.15 -6.12 -2.73
C GLU A 249 17.23 -6.70 -3.79
N ILE A 250 17.76 -6.91 -4.98
CA ILE A 250 17.02 -7.44 -6.12
C ILE A 250 17.27 -8.94 -6.21
N ASP A 251 16.46 -9.73 -5.49
CA ASP A 251 16.21 -11.12 -5.84
C ASP A 251 14.70 -11.42 -5.64
N PRO A 252 13.92 -11.56 -6.73
CA PRO A 252 12.47 -11.67 -6.65
C PRO A 252 11.97 -13.01 -6.08
N ALA A 253 12.86 -13.98 -5.81
CA ALA A 253 12.50 -15.32 -5.37
C ALA A 253 12.73 -15.57 -3.87
N TRP A 254 13.29 -14.61 -3.12
CA TRP A 254 13.61 -14.83 -1.71
C TRP A 254 12.46 -14.43 -0.81
N THR A 255 12.29 -15.20 0.25
CA THR A 255 11.46 -14.87 1.40
C THR A 255 12.31 -14.49 2.60
N LEU A 256 13.64 -14.55 2.49
CA LEU A 256 14.61 -14.19 3.53
C LEU A 256 15.59 -13.17 2.95
N HIS A 257 15.72 -12.04 3.64
CA HIS A 257 16.55 -10.91 3.24
C HIS A 257 17.61 -10.60 4.30
N ALA A 258 18.77 -10.12 3.86
CA ALA A 258 19.87 -9.70 4.74
C ALA A 258 20.61 -8.50 4.12
N ILE A 259 20.03 -7.31 4.24
CA ILE A 259 20.52 -6.09 3.57
C ILE A 259 21.51 -5.37 4.47
N THR A 260 22.77 -5.27 4.02
CA THR A 260 23.84 -4.57 4.77
C THR A 260 24.00 -3.12 4.32
N LEU A 261 23.72 -2.16 5.18
CA LEU A 261 24.01 -0.73 4.99
C LEU A 261 25.44 -0.44 5.44
N THR A 262 26.20 0.36 4.69
CA THR A 262 27.63 0.66 4.96
C THR A 262 27.86 2.18 4.96
N SER A 263 29.08 2.61 5.31
CA SER A 263 29.47 4.03 5.37
C SER A 263 28.63 4.87 6.33
N LEU A 264 28.15 4.27 7.42
CA LEU A 264 27.40 4.95 8.47
C LEU A 264 28.33 5.66 9.44
N THR A 265 27.84 6.71 10.08
CA THR A 265 28.61 7.43 11.11
C THR A 265 28.54 6.65 12.42
N PRO A 266 29.68 6.44 13.13
CA PRO A 266 29.70 5.81 14.45
C PRO A 266 28.89 6.60 15.51
N SER A 267 28.44 5.93 16.56
CA SER A 267 27.65 6.51 17.66
C SER A 267 26.45 7.36 17.19
N THR A 268 25.82 7.00 16.06
CA THR A 268 24.75 7.78 15.43
C THR A 268 23.48 6.95 15.37
N THR A 269 22.37 7.55 15.77
CA THR A 269 21.03 6.95 15.62
C THR A 269 20.50 7.19 14.22
N TYR A 270 20.04 6.13 13.59
CA TYR A 270 19.40 6.13 12.29
C TYR A 270 17.97 5.63 12.42
N HIS A 271 17.08 6.27 11.67
CA HIS A 271 15.72 5.84 11.36
C HIS A 271 15.75 4.96 10.11
N TYR A 272 14.92 3.92 10.08
CA TYR A 272 14.74 3.08 8.91
C TYR A 272 13.34 2.46 8.82
N ARG A 273 12.95 2.10 7.60
CA ARG A 273 11.79 1.24 7.32
C ARG A 273 12.10 0.23 6.22
N ILE A 274 11.39 -0.89 6.25
CA ILE A 274 11.46 -1.95 5.24
C ILE A 274 10.27 -1.80 4.30
N ARG A 275 10.53 -1.87 3.00
CA ARG A 275 9.52 -1.93 1.93
C ARG A 275 9.69 -3.20 1.13
N ALA A 276 8.59 -3.87 0.83
CA ALA A 276 8.58 -5.14 0.11
C ALA A 276 7.58 -5.12 -1.04
N SER A 277 8.05 -5.35 -2.26
CA SER A 277 7.23 -5.34 -3.47
C SER A 277 7.19 -6.71 -4.15
N ALA A 278 5.99 -7.19 -4.49
CA ALA A 278 5.77 -8.44 -5.23
C ALA A 278 4.67 -8.27 -6.28
N SER A 279 4.81 -8.94 -7.42
CA SER A 279 3.82 -8.89 -8.51
C SER A 279 2.48 -9.49 -8.07
N GLY A 280 1.38 -8.75 -8.25
CA GLY A 280 0.04 -9.18 -7.83
C GLY A 280 -0.29 -8.92 -6.36
N TYR A 281 0.55 -8.16 -5.65
CA TYR A 281 0.35 -7.79 -4.25
C TYR A 281 0.47 -6.27 -4.08
N SER A 282 -0.19 -5.73 -3.05
CA SER A 282 0.09 -4.37 -2.59
C SER A 282 1.41 -4.34 -1.81
N GLU A 283 2.15 -3.23 -1.92
CA GLU A 283 3.46 -3.08 -1.25
C GLU A 283 3.31 -3.21 0.28
N GLY A 284 4.17 -4.03 0.88
CA GLY A 284 4.32 -4.12 2.33
C GLY A 284 5.27 -3.04 2.82
N VAL A 285 4.90 -2.31 3.89
CA VAL A 285 5.74 -1.26 4.49
C VAL A 285 5.69 -1.37 6.01
N THR A 286 6.85 -1.42 6.67
CA THR A 286 6.90 -1.38 8.13
C THR A 286 6.74 0.04 8.67
N ALA A 287 6.38 0.16 9.96
CA ALA A 287 6.55 1.42 10.68
C ALA A 287 8.03 1.84 10.75
N ASP A 288 8.25 3.11 11.08
CA ASP A 288 9.59 3.64 11.40
C ASP A 288 10.18 2.87 12.59
N GLN A 289 11.44 2.47 12.44
CA GLN A 289 12.24 1.83 13.46
C GLN A 289 13.59 2.53 13.56
N THR A 290 14.31 2.34 14.65
CA THR A 290 15.62 2.97 14.84
C THR A 290 16.69 1.94 15.20
N PHE A 291 17.93 2.26 14.83
CA PHE A 291 19.12 1.58 15.33
C PHE A 291 20.21 2.62 15.62
N THR A 292 21.13 2.30 16.53
CA THR A 292 22.29 3.15 16.82
C THR A 292 23.56 2.39 16.45
N THR A 293 24.42 3.01 15.63
CA THR A 293 25.73 2.44 15.30
C THR A 293 26.61 2.40 16.54
N LYS A 294 27.51 1.41 16.61
CA LYS A 294 28.45 1.31 17.72
C LYS A 294 29.44 2.48 17.71
N ALA A 295 30.06 2.77 18.85
CA ALA A 295 31.14 3.73 18.89
C ALA A 295 32.32 3.29 18.00
N ALA A 296 32.98 4.27 17.37
CA ALA A 296 34.30 4.02 16.80
C ALA A 296 35.33 3.92 17.92
N TRP A 297 36.33 3.07 17.74
CA TRP A 297 37.47 3.00 18.63
C TRP A 297 38.27 4.30 18.59
N SER A 298 38.66 4.81 19.77
CA SER A 298 39.55 5.97 19.92
C SER A 298 40.97 5.60 19.49
N THR A 299 41.60 6.39 18.62
CA THR A 299 43.04 6.27 18.33
C THR A 299 43.87 7.03 19.37
N PRO A 300 45.02 6.49 19.84
CA PRO A 300 45.67 5.26 19.38
C PRO A 300 45.06 3.98 19.99
N VAL A 301 45.12 2.88 19.23
CA VAL A 301 44.70 1.55 19.71
C VAL A 301 45.67 1.09 20.82
N PRO A 302 45.20 0.68 22.01
CA PRO A 302 46.08 0.22 23.07
C PRO A 302 46.89 -1.04 22.67
N PRO A 303 48.16 -1.17 23.06
CA PRO A 303 48.89 -2.43 22.96
C PRO A 303 48.15 -3.59 23.64
N GLY A 304 48.35 -4.80 23.12
CA GLY A 304 47.63 -6.01 23.56
C GLY A 304 46.27 -6.23 22.90
N THR A 305 45.82 -5.30 22.04
CA THR A 305 44.49 -5.37 21.42
C THR A 305 44.51 -6.25 20.17
N LEU A 306 43.46 -7.07 20.00
CA LEU A 306 43.19 -7.82 18.78
C LEU A 306 42.25 -7.01 17.88
N VAL A 307 42.66 -6.75 16.65
CA VAL A 307 41.91 -5.88 15.73
C VAL A 307 41.72 -6.52 14.36
N LYS A 308 40.63 -6.15 13.69
CA LYS A 308 40.38 -6.39 12.27
C LYS A 308 39.64 -5.21 11.65
N THR A 309 39.52 -5.18 10.33
CA THR A 309 38.61 -4.27 9.62
C THR A 309 37.31 -4.98 9.29
N ALA A 310 36.24 -4.21 9.03
CA ALA A 310 34.96 -4.79 8.62
C ALA A 310 35.04 -5.56 7.30
N ASP A 311 35.88 -5.08 6.38
CA ASP A 311 35.96 -5.57 5.00
C ASP A 311 37.02 -6.66 4.77
N ALA A 312 37.78 -7.04 5.81
CA ALA A 312 38.84 -8.04 5.69
C ALA A 312 38.82 -9.03 6.86
N PRO A 313 38.97 -10.34 6.59
CA PRO A 313 38.92 -11.36 7.63
C PRO A 313 40.21 -11.47 8.46
N ALA A 314 41.30 -10.83 8.02
CA ALA A 314 42.58 -10.90 8.71
C ALA A 314 42.52 -10.26 10.10
N VAL A 315 43.01 -10.99 11.10
CA VAL A 315 43.13 -10.52 12.49
C VAL A 315 44.58 -10.13 12.75
N TYR A 316 44.75 -9.02 13.47
CA TYR A 316 46.05 -8.49 13.85
C TYR A 316 46.13 -8.33 15.38
N TYR A 317 47.29 -8.59 15.94
CA TYR A 317 47.68 -8.19 17.28
C TYR A 317 48.40 -6.84 17.23
N VAL A 318 48.00 -5.90 18.07
CA VAL A 318 48.69 -4.61 18.24
C VAL A 318 49.70 -4.76 19.37
N ALA A 319 50.99 -4.74 19.05
CA ALA A 319 52.07 -4.97 20.00
C ALA A 319 52.54 -3.67 20.67
N GLU A 320 53.35 -3.79 21.74
CA GLU A 320 53.97 -2.66 22.44
C GLU A 320 54.94 -1.86 21.54
N ASP A 321 55.42 -2.46 20.45
CA ASP A 321 56.27 -1.81 19.45
C ASP A 321 55.50 -0.86 18.50
N GLY A 322 54.17 -0.75 18.69
CA GLY A 322 53.27 0.09 17.89
C GLY A 322 52.95 -0.47 16.51
N LYS A 323 53.37 -1.70 16.20
CA LYS A 323 53.08 -2.39 14.94
C LYS A 323 51.90 -3.34 15.08
N ARG A 324 51.34 -3.71 13.92
CA ARG A 324 50.32 -4.74 13.79
C ARG A 324 50.95 -6.04 13.29
N HIS A 325 50.68 -7.13 13.99
CA HIS A 325 51.21 -8.46 13.72
C HIS A 325 50.08 -9.37 13.27
N ALA A 326 50.14 -9.89 12.04
CA ALA A 326 49.06 -10.70 11.50
C ALA A 326 49.07 -12.11 12.10
N PHE A 327 47.89 -12.69 12.29
CA PHE A 327 47.74 -14.13 12.48
C PHE A 327 47.63 -14.78 11.09
N PRO A 328 48.60 -15.62 10.68
CA PRO A 328 48.59 -16.18 9.33
C PRO A 328 47.40 -17.11 9.04
N ASN A 329 46.88 -17.78 10.07
CA ASN A 329 45.70 -18.62 9.98
C ASN A 329 44.98 -18.76 11.34
N GLU A 330 43.77 -19.30 11.31
CA GLU A 330 42.92 -19.50 12.49
C GLU A 330 43.55 -20.43 13.53
N LYS A 331 44.32 -21.45 13.11
CA LYS A 331 44.92 -22.40 14.05
C LYS A 331 46.00 -21.74 14.92
N ILE A 332 46.79 -20.83 14.33
CA ILE A 332 47.75 -20.02 15.08
C ILE A 332 47.01 -19.11 16.07
N TYR A 333 45.95 -18.43 15.64
CA TYR A 333 45.12 -17.62 16.54
C TYR A 333 44.57 -18.45 17.72
N LYS A 334 44.03 -19.65 17.42
CA LYS A 334 43.48 -20.58 18.42
C LYS A 334 44.51 -21.19 19.38
N SER A 335 45.81 -21.08 19.06
CA SER A 335 46.87 -21.44 20.01
C SER A 335 47.07 -20.41 21.12
N TRP A 336 46.64 -19.16 20.88
CA TRP A 336 46.71 -18.03 21.82
C TRP A 336 45.38 -17.70 22.49
N TYR A 337 44.26 -17.80 21.76
CA TYR A 337 42.94 -17.39 22.21
C TYR A 337 41.90 -18.48 21.96
N ALA A 338 40.91 -18.61 22.84
CA ALA A 338 39.87 -19.64 22.69
C ALA A 338 38.91 -19.35 21.53
N ASP A 339 38.54 -18.08 21.34
CA ASP A 339 37.57 -17.64 20.33
C ASP A 339 37.87 -16.19 19.87
N PHE A 340 37.05 -15.68 18.95
CA PHE A 340 37.20 -14.34 18.36
C PHE A 340 36.41 -13.24 19.11
N SER A 341 35.88 -13.51 20.31
CA SER A 341 35.03 -12.56 21.04
C SER A 341 35.76 -11.30 21.48
N SER A 342 37.07 -11.39 21.68
CA SER A 342 37.95 -10.27 22.02
C SER A 342 38.43 -9.46 20.81
N VAL A 343 38.16 -9.91 19.58
CA VAL A 343 38.59 -9.21 18.36
C VAL A 343 37.70 -8.00 18.10
N GLN A 344 38.34 -6.85 18.00
CA GLN A 344 37.69 -5.57 17.81
C GLN A 344 37.73 -5.14 16.34
N THR A 345 36.62 -4.59 15.84
CA THR A 345 36.58 -4.02 14.49
C THR A 345 36.97 -2.54 14.54
N ILE A 346 38.06 -2.18 13.86
CA ILE A 346 38.54 -0.80 13.72
C ILE A 346 38.38 -0.29 12.27
N THR A 347 38.61 1.00 12.05
CA THR A 347 38.56 1.58 10.69
C THR A 347 39.79 1.17 9.87
N ALA A 348 39.66 1.13 8.55
CA ALA A 348 40.80 0.86 7.65
C ALA A 348 41.92 1.91 7.81
N SER A 349 41.56 3.18 8.05
CA SER A 349 42.53 4.26 8.29
C SER A 349 43.30 4.07 9.59
N SER A 350 42.63 3.67 10.67
CA SER A 350 43.25 3.34 11.95
C SER A 350 44.19 2.14 11.80
N LEU A 351 43.75 1.08 11.11
CA LEU A 351 44.61 -0.07 10.85
C LEU A 351 45.84 0.37 10.05
N ALA A 352 45.66 1.12 8.95
CA ALA A 352 46.71 1.61 8.05
C ALA A 352 47.77 2.50 8.74
N SER A 353 47.41 3.18 9.82
CA SER A 353 48.36 3.99 10.60
C SER A 353 49.42 3.16 11.35
N MET A 354 49.16 1.87 11.59
CA MET A 354 50.09 0.95 12.24
C MET A 354 50.94 0.21 11.20
N ALA A 355 52.27 0.28 11.33
CA ALA A 355 53.19 -0.43 10.47
C ALA A 355 53.06 -1.96 10.63
N LEU A 356 53.40 -2.72 9.58
CA LEU A 356 53.41 -4.18 9.64
C LEU A 356 54.63 -4.68 10.44
N GLY A 357 54.37 -5.56 11.40
CA GLY A 357 55.38 -6.33 12.12
C GLY A 357 55.52 -7.75 11.56
N LYS A 358 56.33 -8.58 12.24
CA LYS A 358 56.40 -10.02 11.94
C LYS A 358 55.05 -10.70 12.16
N ASN A 359 54.81 -11.83 11.52
CA ASN A 359 53.62 -12.61 11.82
C ASN A 359 53.66 -13.19 13.24
N VAL A 360 52.49 -13.34 13.83
CA VAL A 360 52.34 -14.10 15.07
C VAL A 360 52.56 -15.58 14.75
N VAL A 361 53.40 -16.25 15.54
CA VAL A 361 53.66 -17.69 15.46
C VAL A 361 52.80 -18.46 16.47
N TYR A 362 52.70 -19.79 16.30
CA TYR A 362 52.08 -20.68 17.27
C TYR A 362 52.56 -20.41 18.70
N ARG A 363 51.64 -20.40 19.67
CA ARG A 363 51.98 -20.26 21.09
C ARG A 363 52.90 -21.40 21.52
N PRO A 364 54.07 -21.09 22.11
CA PRO A 364 55.04 -22.10 22.50
C PRO A 364 54.44 -23.22 23.35
N GLY A 365 54.77 -24.46 23.04
CA GLY A 365 54.35 -25.65 23.79
C GLY A 365 52.89 -26.08 23.62
N VAL A 366 52.03 -25.32 22.93
CA VAL A 366 50.59 -25.64 22.83
C VAL A 366 50.30 -26.67 21.75
N LYS A 367 50.96 -26.57 20.60
CA LYS A 367 50.79 -27.47 19.44
C LYS A 367 52.15 -27.92 18.91
N MET A 368 52.14 -29.07 18.28
CA MET A 368 53.20 -29.48 17.35
C MET A 368 52.82 -29.06 15.95
N VAL A 369 53.82 -28.82 15.11
CA VAL A 369 53.63 -28.43 13.72
C VAL A 369 54.41 -29.35 12.79
N LYS A 370 53.89 -29.57 11.59
CA LYS A 370 54.62 -30.21 10.50
C LYS A 370 54.42 -29.40 9.22
N PHE A 371 55.46 -29.30 8.41
CA PHE A 371 55.33 -28.70 7.08
C PHE A 371 54.79 -29.74 6.11
N GLN A 372 53.95 -29.32 5.16
CA GLN A 372 53.29 -30.25 4.24
C GLN A 372 54.29 -31.04 3.37
N THR A 373 55.46 -30.46 3.10
CA THR A 373 56.53 -31.09 2.30
C THR A 373 57.55 -31.87 3.14
N LEU A 374 57.50 -31.80 4.47
CA LEU A 374 58.49 -32.41 5.37
C LEU A 374 57.85 -33.42 6.33
N ALA A 375 58.46 -34.59 6.45
CA ALA A 375 57.97 -35.66 7.34
C ALA A 375 58.22 -35.39 8.84
N LYS A 376 59.05 -34.39 9.19
CA LYS A 376 59.43 -34.09 10.57
C LYS A 376 58.33 -33.33 11.32
N VAL A 377 58.06 -33.75 12.56
CA VAL A 377 57.14 -33.08 13.49
C VAL A 377 57.94 -32.27 14.50
N TYR A 378 57.65 -30.97 14.58
CA TYR A 378 58.36 -30.04 15.44
C TYR A 378 57.46 -29.59 16.59
N THR A 379 58.03 -29.41 17.78
CA THR A 379 57.43 -28.54 18.78
C THR A 379 57.82 -27.08 18.51
N VAL A 380 56.95 -26.15 18.91
CA VAL A 380 57.22 -24.72 18.84
C VAL A 380 57.68 -24.24 20.21
N GLY A 381 58.91 -23.74 20.29
CA GLY A 381 59.52 -23.08 21.43
C GLY A 381 59.37 -21.56 21.39
N PRO A 382 59.97 -20.83 22.34
CA PRO A 382 59.92 -19.38 22.41
C PRO A 382 60.33 -18.72 21.09
N LYS A 383 59.68 -17.61 20.73
CA LYS A 383 59.99 -16.81 19.52
C LYS A 383 60.01 -17.60 18.20
N GLY A 384 59.18 -18.64 18.09
CA GLY A 384 59.04 -19.44 16.87
C GLY A 384 60.19 -20.43 16.63
N GLU A 385 60.87 -20.87 17.69
CA GLU A 385 61.90 -21.91 17.59
C GLU A 385 61.26 -23.28 17.27
N LEU A 386 61.64 -23.93 16.18
CA LEU A 386 61.19 -25.27 15.81
C LEU A 386 62.22 -26.30 16.25
N ARG A 387 61.80 -27.23 17.12
CA ARG A 387 62.65 -28.31 17.62
C ARG A 387 62.05 -29.66 17.23
N TRP A 388 62.79 -30.45 16.46
CA TRP A 388 62.28 -31.73 15.94
C TRP A 388 62.13 -32.75 17.07
N ILE A 389 60.95 -33.36 17.18
CA ILE A 389 60.73 -34.50 18.08
C ILE A 389 61.10 -35.77 17.31
N THR A 390 62.21 -36.40 17.73
CA THR A 390 62.87 -37.43 16.92
C THR A 390 62.12 -38.77 16.81
N ASN A 391 61.16 -39.04 17.70
CA ASN A 391 60.33 -40.26 17.66
C ASN A 391 58.98 -40.10 18.39
N GLU A 392 58.07 -41.04 18.13
CA GLU A 392 56.70 -41.05 18.69
C GLU A 392 56.66 -41.23 20.22
N THR A 393 57.61 -41.99 20.80
CA THR A 393 57.69 -42.19 22.25
C THR A 393 57.95 -40.87 22.97
N LEU A 394 58.83 -40.02 22.44
CA LEU A 394 59.07 -38.68 22.96
C LEU A 394 57.84 -37.77 22.77
N ALA A 395 57.17 -37.84 21.61
CA ALA A 395 55.97 -37.06 21.38
C ALA A 395 54.85 -37.42 22.38
N ALA A 396 54.62 -38.71 22.61
CA ALA A 396 53.64 -39.19 23.60
C ALA A 396 54.02 -38.81 25.04
N ALA A 397 55.31 -38.85 25.38
CA ALA A 397 55.79 -38.46 26.71
C ALA A 397 55.63 -36.95 26.97
N LEU A 398 55.84 -36.10 25.97
CA LEU A 398 55.75 -34.64 26.09
C LEU A 398 54.31 -34.12 25.99
N TYR A 399 53.51 -34.68 25.09
CA TYR A 399 52.18 -34.17 24.73
C TYR A 399 51.00 -35.07 25.13
N GLY A 400 51.27 -36.23 25.71
CA GLY A 400 50.25 -37.20 26.11
C GLY A 400 49.93 -38.25 25.04
N ALA A 401 49.10 -39.22 25.39
CA ALA A 401 48.74 -40.34 24.50
C ALA A 401 48.02 -39.89 23.21
N ASP A 402 47.41 -38.72 23.22
CA ASP A 402 46.70 -38.07 22.11
C ASP A 402 47.58 -37.10 21.29
N TRP A 403 48.91 -37.19 21.42
CA TRP A 403 49.87 -36.29 20.75
C TRP A 403 49.61 -36.15 19.24
N ASN A 404 49.21 -37.22 18.57
CA ASN A 404 48.92 -37.22 17.13
C ASN A 404 47.74 -36.31 16.73
N GLN A 405 46.84 -35.99 17.67
CA GLN A 405 45.76 -35.01 17.47
C GLN A 405 46.20 -33.56 17.76
N LYS A 406 47.43 -33.37 18.25
CA LYS A 406 48.01 -32.06 18.58
C LYS A 406 49.00 -31.56 17.53
N ILE A 407 49.03 -32.21 16.37
CA ILE A 407 49.86 -31.81 15.23
C ILE A 407 49.01 -31.03 14.24
N ASP A 408 49.45 -29.82 13.93
CA ASP A 408 48.87 -29.01 12.87
C ASP A 408 49.78 -28.97 11.64
N ASP A 409 49.18 -29.08 10.46
CA ASP A 409 49.83 -28.75 9.20
C ASP A 409 50.09 -27.25 9.10
N LEU A 410 51.34 -26.89 8.85
CA LEU A 410 51.80 -25.53 8.58
C LEU A 410 52.22 -25.44 7.12
N SER A 411 51.71 -24.42 6.41
CA SER A 411 52.13 -24.16 5.03
C SER A 411 53.61 -23.76 4.98
N ASP A 412 54.35 -24.27 4.00
CA ASP A 412 55.75 -23.92 3.76
C ASP A 412 55.96 -22.42 3.53
N ALA A 413 54.91 -21.68 3.13
CA ALA A 413 54.94 -20.22 2.98
C ALA A 413 55.23 -19.47 4.28
N PHE A 414 54.97 -20.07 5.45
CA PHE A 414 55.24 -19.48 6.76
C PHE A 414 56.57 -19.94 7.35
N PHE A 415 57.38 -20.71 6.61
CA PHE A 415 58.66 -21.22 7.10
C PHE A 415 59.58 -20.09 7.60
N THR A 416 59.59 -18.94 6.92
CA THR A 416 60.43 -17.79 7.27
C THR A 416 60.02 -17.09 8.56
N ASP A 417 58.84 -17.37 9.10
CA ASP A 417 58.39 -16.85 10.39
C ASP A 417 59.00 -17.63 11.56
N TYR A 418 59.63 -18.78 11.29
CA TYR A 418 60.22 -19.69 12.26
C TYR A 418 61.73 -19.83 12.09
N HIS A 419 62.40 -20.35 13.12
CA HIS A 419 63.82 -20.70 13.06
C HIS A 419 64.07 -22.05 13.73
N TYR A 420 65.10 -22.79 13.31
CA TYR A 420 65.37 -24.12 13.86
C TYR A 420 66.22 -24.06 15.14
N GLY A 421 65.82 -24.84 16.14
CA GLY A 421 66.56 -25.09 17.37
C GLY A 421 67.20 -26.48 17.40
N THR A 422 67.74 -26.85 18.55
CA THR A 422 68.33 -28.19 18.77
C THR A 422 67.25 -29.26 18.81
N ASP A 423 67.47 -30.40 18.16
CA ASP A 423 66.54 -31.53 18.17
C ASP A 423 66.24 -32.04 19.59
N ILE A 424 65.09 -32.69 19.77
CA ILE A 424 64.66 -33.29 21.03
C ILE A 424 64.93 -34.79 20.96
N THR A 425 65.87 -35.24 21.79
CA THR A 425 66.34 -36.63 21.87
C THR A 425 66.02 -37.28 23.22
N ALA A 426 65.74 -36.46 24.25
CA ALA A 426 65.29 -36.89 25.58
C ALA A 426 64.14 -35.99 26.09
N THR A 427 63.33 -36.51 27.02
CA THR A 427 62.21 -35.76 27.63
C THR A 427 62.67 -34.57 28.48
N SER A 428 63.93 -34.53 28.90
CA SER A 428 64.55 -33.39 29.58
C SER A 428 64.84 -32.21 28.65
N ASP A 429 64.89 -32.43 27.33
CA ASP A 429 65.33 -31.41 26.37
C ASP A 429 64.28 -30.31 26.17
N PHE A 430 63.02 -30.59 26.49
CA PHE A 430 61.90 -29.69 26.29
C PHE A 430 60.75 -29.97 27.27
N SER A 431 60.16 -28.91 27.81
CA SER A 431 58.96 -29.01 28.66
C SER A 431 57.85 -28.13 28.07
N PRO A 432 56.83 -28.71 27.41
CA PRO A 432 55.73 -27.95 26.81
C PRO A 432 55.02 -27.05 27.82
N THR A 433 54.77 -27.55 29.03
CA THR A 433 54.13 -26.81 30.11
C THR A 433 54.97 -25.61 30.56
N SER A 434 56.30 -25.77 30.68
CA SER A 434 57.20 -24.69 31.09
C SER A 434 57.26 -23.58 30.05
N VAL A 435 57.41 -23.91 28.76
CA VAL A 435 57.46 -22.89 27.70
C VAL A 435 56.10 -22.22 27.48
N THR A 436 54.99 -22.96 27.65
CA THR A 436 53.64 -22.38 27.59
C THR A 436 53.42 -21.40 28.74
N ALA A 437 53.85 -21.76 29.95
CA ALA A 437 53.74 -20.91 31.13
C ALA A 437 54.60 -19.63 31.01
N ALA A 438 55.76 -19.72 30.36
CA ALA A 438 56.61 -18.56 30.07
C ALA A 438 56.05 -17.68 28.94
N ALA A 439 55.28 -18.24 28.00
CA ALA A 439 54.64 -17.52 26.91
C ALA A 439 53.29 -16.89 27.34
N THR A 440 53.37 -15.88 28.21
CA THR A 440 52.21 -15.16 28.75
C THR A 440 51.65 -14.11 27.78
N THR A 441 52.50 -13.52 26.93
CA THR A 441 52.11 -12.51 25.94
C THR A 441 52.68 -12.83 24.56
N ILE A 442 52.04 -12.26 23.53
CA ILE A 442 52.55 -12.29 22.16
C ILE A 442 53.80 -11.41 22.07
N ASP A 443 53.85 -10.24 22.72
CA ASP A 443 55.03 -9.36 22.72
C ASP A 443 56.34 -10.10 23.09
N GLY A 444 56.29 -10.98 24.10
CA GLY A 444 57.46 -11.77 24.51
C GLY A 444 57.90 -12.84 23.50
N ASN A 445 57.09 -13.10 22.47
CA ASN A 445 57.26 -14.18 21.49
C ASN A 445 57.34 -13.71 20.02
N LEU A 446 57.45 -12.39 19.76
CA LEU A 446 57.68 -11.80 18.43
C LEU A 446 59.17 -11.78 18.03
#